data_AF-A0A8T8S9X5-F1
#
_entry.id   AF-A0A8T8S9X5-F1
#
_cell.length_a   1.000
_cell.length_b   1.000
_cell.length_c   1.000
_cell.angle_alpha   90.00
_cell.angle_beta   90.00
_cell.angle_gamma   90.00
#
_symmetry.space_group_name_H-M   'P 1'
#
loop_
_entity.id
_entity.type
_entity.pdbx_description
1 polymer ?
#
loop_
_entity_poly.entity_id
_entity_poly.type
_entity_poly.pdbx_seq_one_letter_code
_entity_poly.pdbx_strand_id
1 'polypeptide(L)'
;MQDEAKVWLKALGSPLRRSFAAPGPPFPHDIFVDASTEWGIGITSGDRWAAFKFRPGWQQESRQILWAEAVALEFGLLVAIEMGGAGHSILIHSDNQGVIGAFRFGRCRGRQANTVLKRIVNLERAHKFELRIKYVPTAINPADGPSRGEFPPGPMLPTFNIPAPVQPFLDDVRGAQPSA
;
A
#
# COMPACT_ATOMS: atom_id res chain seq x y z
N MET A 1 9.26 24.41 -13.78
CA MET A 1 9.40 25.44 -12.71
C MET A 1 8.06 26.12 -12.40
N GLN A 2 7.28 26.59 -13.39
CA GLN A 2 5.98 27.24 -13.13
C GLN A 2 4.88 26.32 -12.55
N ASP A 3 4.88 25.02 -12.87
CA ASP A 3 3.91 24.08 -12.29
C ASP A 3 4.17 23.77 -10.82
N GLU A 4 5.44 23.75 -10.41
CA GLU A 4 5.82 23.43 -9.04
C GLU A 4 5.38 24.54 -8.07
N ALA A 5 5.49 25.80 -8.49
CA ALA A 5 4.98 26.95 -7.72
C ALA A 5 3.46 26.87 -7.51
N LYS A 6 2.69 26.44 -8.51
CA LYS A 6 1.23 26.24 -8.38
C LYS A 6 0.89 25.09 -7.42
N VAL A 7 1.68 24.01 -7.47
CA VAL A 7 1.56 22.88 -6.52
C VAL A 7 1.83 23.36 -5.09
N TRP A 8 2.89 24.15 -4.87
CA TRP A 8 3.20 24.72 -3.56
C TRP A 8 2.15 25.72 -3.10
N LEU A 9 1.67 26.62 -3.96
CA LEU A 9 0.64 27.59 -3.60
C LEU A 9 -0.66 26.90 -3.13
N LYS A 10 -1.08 25.83 -3.82
CA LYS A 10 -2.23 25.01 -3.42
C LYS A 10 -1.97 24.25 -2.11
N ALA A 11 -0.76 23.69 -1.95
CA ALA A 11 -0.39 22.93 -0.76
C ALA A 11 -0.27 23.81 0.49
N LEU A 12 0.26 25.03 0.35
CA LEU A 12 0.42 26.00 1.44
C LEU A 12 -0.87 26.78 1.73
N GLY A 13 -1.78 26.90 0.77
CA GLY A 13 -3.08 27.57 0.93
C GLY A 13 -4.16 26.73 1.63
N SER A 14 -3.90 25.45 1.87
CA SER A 14 -4.74 24.58 2.70
C SER A 14 -4.17 24.53 4.13
N PRO A 15 -4.98 24.26 5.18
CA PRO A 15 -4.46 24.10 6.53
C PRO A 15 -3.33 23.07 6.56
N LEU A 16 -2.09 23.53 6.71
CA LEU A 16 -0.91 22.70 6.86
C LEU A 16 -0.95 22.02 8.22
N ARG A 17 -1.62 20.88 8.30
CA ARG A 17 -1.40 19.94 9.40
C ARG A 17 -0.27 19.00 9.00
N ARG A 18 0.97 19.38 9.31
CA ARG A 18 1.74 18.45 10.15
C ARG A 18 1.27 18.72 11.57
N SER A 19 0.17 18.08 11.92
CA SER A 19 -0.42 18.23 13.24
C SER A 19 0.58 17.68 14.25
N PHE A 20 1.02 18.49 15.21
CA PHE A 20 1.62 17.97 16.46
C PHE A 20 0.56 17.37 17.38
N ALA A 21 -0.72 17.37 16.97
CA ALA A 21 -1.75 16.65 17.70
C ALA A 21 -1.35 15.17 17.78
N ALA A 22 -1.69 14.56 18.91
CA ALA A 22 -1.52 13.13 19.09
C ALA A 22 -2.10 12.40 17.88
N PRO A 23 -1.45 11.30 17.45
CA PRO A 23 -2.03 10.40 16.46
C PRO A 23 -3.49 10.12 16.77
N GLY A 24 -4.30 9.96 15.73
CA GLY A 24 -5.65 9.43 15.88
C GLY A 24 -5.63 8.09 16.63
N PRO A 25 -6.78 7.64 17.15
CA PRO A 25 -6.86 6.35 17.82
C PRO A 25 -6.30 5.24 16.89
N PRO A 26 -5.72 4.17 17.45
CA PRO A 26 -5.29 3.04 16.64
C PRO A 26 -6.44 2.50 15.80
N PHE A 27 -6.18 2.27 14.52
CA PHE A 27 -7.11 1.57 13.65
C PHE A 27 -7.28 0.13 14.19
N PRO A 28 -8.51 -0.37 14.38
CA PRO A 28 -8.74 -1.62 15.12
C PRO A 28 -8.41 -2.90 14.33
N HIS A 29 -7.98 -2.78 13.07
CA HIS A 29 -7.64 -3.91 12.23
C HIS A 29 -6.14 -3.91 11.92
N ASP A 30 -5.51 -5.08 12.10
CA ASP A 30 -4.17 -5.32 11.59
C ASP A 30 -4.24 -5.58 10.08
N ILE A 31 -3.39 -4.88 9.34
CA ILE A 31 -3.24 -5.06 7.89
C ILE A 31 -1.86 -5.66 7.62
N PHE A 32 -1.82 -6.77 6.89
CA PHE A 32 -0.59 -7.39 6.43
C PHE A 32 -0.48 -7.22 4.92
N VAL A 33 0.71 -6.90 4.44
CA VAL A 33 1.00 -6.76 3.01
C VAL A 33 2.24 -7.54 2.65
N ASP A 34 2.26 -8.04 1.42
CA ASP A 34 3.44 -8.66 0.82
C ASP A 34 3.43 -8.47 -0.70
N ALA A 35 4.62 -8.58 -1.31
CA ALA A 35 4.77 -8.59 -2.76
C ALA A 35 5.81 -9.63 -3.19
N SER A 36 5.41 -10.52 -4.10
CA SER A 36 6.31 -11.45 -4.77
C SER A 36 6.57 -11.02 -6.20
N THR A 37 7.83 -10.87 -6.60
CA THR A 37 8.19 -10.52 -7.98
C THR A 37 7.73 -11.55 -9.01
N GLU A 38 7.46 -12.78 -8.59
CA GLU A 38 7.06 -13.88 -9.46
C GLU A 38 5.58 -13.84 -9.82
N TRP A 39 4.73 -13.30 -8.93
CA TRP A 39 3.29 -13.36 -9.12
C TRP A 39 2.59 -12.01 -8.92
N GLY A 40 2.69 -11.39 -7.74
CA GLY A 40 1.82 -10.26 -7.44
C GLY A 40 1.95 -9.69 -6.03
N ILE A 41 0.86 -9.08 -5.60
CA ILE A 41 0.70 -8.40 -4.31
C ILE A 41 -0.39 -9.11 -3.53
N GLY A 42 -0.13 -9.35 -2.24
CA GLY A 42 -1.07 -9.92 -1.29
C GLY A 42 -1.39 -8.94 -0.16
N ILE A 43 -2.64 -8.94 0.29
CA ILE A 43 -3.11 -8.16 1.44
C ILE A 43 -4.02 -9.05 2.27
N THR A 44 -3.86 -9.02 3.59
CA THR A 44 -4.77 -9.71 4.51
C THR A 44 -5.13 -8.85 5.72
N SER A 45 -6.31 -9.09 6.26
CA SER A 45 -6.77 -8.54 7.54
C SER A 45 -7.77 -9.49 8.18
N GLY A 46 -7.41 -10.05 9.33
CA GLY A 46 -8.19 -11.13 9.95
C GLY A 46 -8.29 -12.35 9.00
N ASP A 47 -9.53 -12.76 8.71
CA ASP A 47 -9.85 -13.85 7.77
C ASP A 47 -10.01 -13.37 6.32
N ARG A 48 -9.88 -12.06 6.06
CA ARG A 48 -10.09 -11.46 4.74
C ARG A 48 -8.80 -11.30 3.97
N TRP A 49 -8.91 -11.37 2.65
CA TRP A 49 -7.75 -11.20 1.76
C TRP A 49 -8.09 -10.48 0.45
N ALA A 50 -7.06 -9.94 -0.19
CA ALA A 50 -7.08 -9.46 -1.57
C ALA A 50 -5.74 -9.77 -2.23
N ALA A 51 -5.77 -10.04 -3.53
CA ALA A 51 -4.58 -10.37 -4.29
C ALA A 51 -4.61 -9.70 -5.67
N PHE A 52 -3.44 -9.27 -6.13
CA PHE A 52 -3.30 -8.55 -7.40
C PHE A 52 -2.14 -9.16 -8.19
N LYS A 53 -2.44 -9.78 -9.32
CA LYS A 53 -1.44 -10.45 -10.16
C LYS A 53 -0.75 -9.44 -11.05
N PHE A 54 0.58 -9.48 -11.14
CA PHE A 54 1.31 -8.68 -12.09
C PHE A 54 1.04 -9.10 -13.54
N ARG A 55 0.84 -8.11 -14.42
CA ARG A 55 0.77 -8.32 -15.86
C ARG A 55 2.17 -8.44 -16.47
N PRO A 56 2.32 -9.16 -17.61
CA PRO A 56 3.55 -9.17 -18.37
C PRO A 56 4.04 -7.74 -18.65
N GLY A 57 5.32 -7.47 -18.39
CA GLY A 57 5.90 -6.13 -18.59
C GLY A 57 5.81 -5.20 -17.38
N TRP A 58 5.29 -5.63 -16.23
CA TRP A 58 5.29 -4.79 -15.02
C TRP A 58 6.69 -4.32 -14.59
N GLN A 59 7.76 -5.07 -14.89
CA GLN A 59 9.15 -4.72 -14.55
C GLN A 59 9.77 -3.64 -15.46
N GLN A 60 9.04 -3.17 -16.47
CA GLN A 60 9.51 -2.10 -17.34
C GLN A 60 9.77 -0.80 -16.56
N GLU A 61 10.57 0.09 -17.14
CA GLU A 61 10.95 1.38 -16.53
C GLU A 61 11.64 1.25 -15.16
N SER A 62 12.42 0.18 -14.98
CA SER A 62 13.15 -0.11 -13.75
C SER A 62 12.25 -0.32 -12.52
N ARG A 63 11.00 -0.75 -12.72
CA ARG A 63 10.16 -1.28 -11.63
C ARG A 63 10.78 -2.62 -11.18
N GLN A 64 11.05 -2.70 -9.89
CA GLN A 64 11.65 -3.87 -9.24
C GLN A 64 10.87 -4.16 -7.96
N ILE A 65 11.37 -5.10 -7.16
CA ILE A 65 10.76 -5.50 -5.88
C ILE A 65 10.42 -4.30 -4.98
N LEU A 66 11.32 -3.31 -4.84
CA LEU A 66 11.06 -2.08 -4.07
C LEU A 66 9.84 -1.28 -4.53
N TRP A 67 9.50 -1.31 -5.83
CA TRP A 67 8.29 -0.68 -6.34
C TRP A 67 7.06 -1.52 -5.99
N ALA A 68 7.14 -2.84 -6.19
CA ALA A 68 6.06 -3.79 -5.89
C ALA A 68 5.64 -3.71 -4.42
N GLU A 69 6.60 -3.69 -3.50
CA GLU A 69 6.34 -3.60 -2.07
C GLU A 69 5.80 -2.24 -1.65
N ALA A 70 6.27 -1.15 -2.29
CA ALA A 70 5.69 0.17 -2.06
C ALA A 70 4.22 0.22 -2.52
N VAL A 71 3.88 -0.44 -3.64
CA VAL A 71 2.49 -0.57 -4.11
C VAL A 71 1.68 -1.44 -3.16
N ALA A 72 2.24 -2.55 -2.65
CA ALA A 72 1.57 -3.39 -1.64
C ALA A 72 1.18 -2.58 -0.41
N LEU A 73 2.09 -1.72 0.08
CA LEU A 73 1.80 -0.80 1.16
C LEU A 73 0.72 0.24 0.80
N GLU A 74 0.77 0.82 -0.41
CA GLU A 74 -0.27 1.74 -0.89
C GLU A 74 -1.65 1.07 -0.89
N PHE A 75 -1.72 -0.18 -1.33
CA PHE A 75 -2.97 -0.92 -1.37
C PHE A 75 -3.46 -1.29 0.02
N GLY A 76 -2.57 -1.70 0.93
CA GLY A 76 -2.93 -1.93 2.33
C GLY A 76 -3.55 -0.69 2.99
N LEU A 77 -3.03 0.50 2.68
CA LEU A 77 -3.61 1.77 3.12
C LEU A 77 -4.97 2.06 2.49
N LEU A 78 -5.13 1.83 1.19
CA LEU A 78 -6.41 2.04 0.50
C LEU A 78 -7.49 1.11 1.08
N VAL A 79 -7.17 -0.16 1.32
CA VAL A 79 -8.07 -1.09 2.01
C VAL A 79 -8.42 -0.60 3.42
N ALA A 80 -7.43 -0.16 4.20
CA ALA A 80 -7.68 0.36 5.53
C ALA A 80 -8.60 1.58 5.52
N ILE A 81 -8.47 2.48 4.53
CA ILE A 81 -9.35 3.63 4.33
C ILE A 81 -10.79 3.19 4.05
N GLU A 82 -10.99 2.23 3.14
CA GLU A 82 -12.32 1.67 2.82
C GLU A 82 -12.95 0.97 4.03
N MET A 83 -12.12 0.42 4.93
CA MET A 83 -12.54 -0.15 6.21
C MET A 83 -12.74 0.88 7.33
N GLY A 84 -12.67 2.18 7.03
CA GLY A 84 -12.91 3.27 8.00
C GLY A 84 -11.67 3.83 8.69
N GLY A 85 -10.48 3.54 8.19
CA GLY A 85 -9.20 3.98 8.78
C GLY A 85 -8.88 5.48 8.65
N ALA A 86 -9.72 6.27 7.98
CA ALA A 86 -9.54 7.72 7.93
C ALA A 86 -9.52 8.32 9.35
N GLY A 87 -8.58 9.23 9.61
CA GLY A 87 -8.40 9.84 10.93
C GLY A 87 -7.73 8.97 12.00
N HIS A 88 -7.33 7.74 11.69
CA HIS A 88 -6.72 6.80 12.64
C HIS A 88 -5.20 6.68 12.50
N SER A 89 -4.54 6.06 13.48
CA SER A 89 -3.18 5.54 13.30
C SER A 89 -3.26 4.12 12.73
N ILE A 90 -2.88 3.95 11.46
CA ILE A 90 -3.00 2.68 10.72
C ILE A 90 -1.67 1.93 10.84
N LEU A 91 -1.73 0.72 11.39
CA LEU A 91 -0.60 -0.19 11.46
C LEU A 91 -0.60 -1.15 10.27
N ILE A 92 0.47 -1.14 9.49
CA ILE A 92 0.71 -2.14 8.43
C ILE A 92 1.91 -3.00 8.80
N HIS A 93 1.73 -4.31 8.65
CA HIS A 93 2.76 -5.32 8.79
C HIS A 93 3.35 -5.66 7.43
N SER A 94 4.67 -5.60 7.32
CA SER A 94 5.42 -5.97 6.10
C SER A 94 6.72 -6.68 6.47
N ASP A 95 7.15 -7.62 5.65
CA ASP A 95 8.43 -8.32 5.81
C ASP A 95 9.59 -7.60 5.12
N ASN A 96 9.34 -6.57 4.32
CA ASN A 96 10.40 -5.84 3.64
C ASN A 96 10.98 -4.71 4.50
N GLN A 97 12.19 -4.94 5.01
CA GLN A 97 12.97 -3.94 5.76
C GLN A 97 13.36 -2.72 4.92
N GLY A 98 13.52 -2.87 3.60
CA GLY A 98 13.84 -1.81 2.65
C GLY A 98 12.72 -0.77 2.52
N VAL A 99 11.46 -1.19 2.45
CA VAL A 99 10.28 -0.31 2.46
C VAL A 99 10.15 0.38 3.80
N ILE A 100 10.28 -0.36 4.91
CA ILE A 100 10.29 0.23 6.27
C ILE A 100 11.36 1.34 6.37
N GLY A 101 12.57 1.06 5.89
CA GLY A 101 13.66 2.02 5.85
C GLY A 101 13.34 3.22 4.97
N ALA A 102 12.84 3.00 3.75
CA ALA A 102 12.53 4.08 2.82
C ALA A 102 11.43 5.03 3.34
N PHE A 103 10.41 4.49 4.01
CA PHE A 103 9.41 5.28 4.71
C PHE A 103 10.02 6.10 5.84
N ARG A 104 10.82 5.46 6.69
CA ARG A 104 11.51 6.13 7.80
C ARG A 104 12.39 7.28 7.32
N PHE A 105 13.06 7.12 6.18
CA PHE A 105 13.92 8.17 5.60
C PHE A 105 13.18 9.15 4.68
N GLY A 106 11.89 8.93 4.41
CA GLY A 106 11.07 9.74 3.50
C GLY A 106 11.52 9.69 2.03
N ARG A 107 12.31 8.70 1.63
CA ARG A 107 12.82 8.53 0.24
C ARG A 107 13.26 7.09 -0.05
N CYS A 108 12.93 6.64 -1.26
CA CYS A 108 13.45 5.45 -1.92
C CYS A 108 14.59 5.83 -2.90
N ARG A 109 15.51 4.90 -3.17
CA ARG A 109 16.51 5.05 -4.25
C ARG A 109 15.88 4.90 -5.65
N GLY A 110 14.84 4.09 -5.79
CA GLY A 110 14.15 3.87 -7.06
C GLY A 110 13.17 4.98 -7.41
N ARG A 111 13.27 5.54 -8.62
CA ARG A 111 12.37 6.61 -9.11
C ARG A 111 10.90 6.20 -9.01
N GLN A 112 10.57 5.01 -9.50
CA GLN A 112 9.19 4.50 -9.51
C GLN A 112 8.67 4.25 -8.09
N ALA A 113 9.45 3.63 -7.21
CA ALA A 113 9.06 3.45 -5.81
C ALA A 113 8.83 4.80 -5.10
N ASN A 114 9.64 5.82 -5.41
CA ASN A 114 9.44 7.17 -4.89
C ASN A 114 8.13 7.82 -5.35
N THR A 115 7.62 7.51 -6.55
CA THR A 115 6.31 8.04 -6.98
C THR A 115 5.19 7.44 -6.15
N VAL A 116 5.31 6.17 -5.75
CA VAL A 116 4.39 5.51 -4.82
C VAL A 116 4.44 6.15 -3.44
N LEU A 117 5.64 6.38 -2.89
CA LEU A 117 5.80 7.07 -1.61
C LEU A 117 5.11 8.45 -1.58
N LYS A 118 5.26 9.23 -2.67
CA LYS A 118 4.59 10.54 -2.79
C LYS A 118 3.06 10.40 -2.77
N ARG A 119 2.50 9.36 -3.39
CA ARG A 119 1.05 9.10 -3.34
C ARG A 119 0.60 8.72 -1.93
N ILE A 120 1.36 7.88 -1.23
CA ILE A 120 1.08 7.50 0.15
C ILE A 120 1.07 8.74 1.07
N VAL A 121 2.05 9.64 0.93
CA VAL A 121 2.06 10.92 1.68
C VAL A 121 0.84 11.79 1.34
N ASN A 122 0.34 11.75 0.10
CA ASN A 122 -0.88 12.46 -0.27
C ASN A 122 -2.13 11.81 0.34
N LEU A 123 -2.20 10.47 0.39
CA LEU A 123 -3.28 9.73 1.06
C LEU A 123 -3.32 10.06 2.55
N GLU A 124 -2.16 10.05 3.22
CA GLU A 124 -2.01 10.40 4.64
C GLU A 124 -2.61 11.78 4.92
N ARG A 125 -2.30 12.77 4.08
CA ARG A 125 -2.86 14.14 4.19
C ARG A 125 -4.35 14.20 3.90
N ALA A 126 -4.82 13.51 2.86
CA ALA A 126 -6.20 13.57 2.41
C ALA A 126 -7.16 12.91 3.42
N HIS A 127 -6.77 11.77 3.98
CA HIS A 127 -7.57 10.97 4.89
C HIS A 127 -7.20 11.17 6.36
N LYS A 128 -6.20 12.02 6.65
CA LYS A 128 -5.76 12.41 8.00
C LYS A 128 -5.39 11.22 8.89
N PHE A 129 -4.87 10.13 8.31
CA PHE A 129 -4.34 9.01 9.08
C PHE A 129 -2.86 9.24 9.41
N GLU A 130 -2.32 8.48 10.35
CA GLU A 130 -0.87 8.30 10.55
C GLU A 130 -0.50 6.89 10.10
N LEU A 131 0.47 6.74 9.19
CA LEU A 131 0.99 5.43 8.81
C LEU A 131 2.03 4.96 9.83
N ARG A 132 1.84 3.76 10.36
CA ARG A 132 2.86 3.01 11.10
C ARG A 132 3.17 1.71 10.37
N ILE A 133 4.45 1.39 10.27
CA ILE A 133 4.89 0.13 9.65
C ILE A 133 5.63 -0.69 10.69
N LYS A 134 5.27 -1.96 10.83
CA LYS A 134 5.93 -2.92 11.71
C LYS A 134 6.46 -4.10 10.90
N TYR A 135 7.69 -4.49 11.18
CA TYR A 135 8.28 -5.67 10.58
C TYR A 135 7.55 -6.94 11.05
N VAL A 136 7.27 -7.84 10.12
CA VAL A 136 6.82 -9.22 10.37
C VAL A 136 7.70 -10.17 9.57
N PRO A 137 8.22 -11.28 10.13
CA PRO A 137 8.95 -12.27 9.34
C PRO A 137 8.05 -12.92 8.28
N THR A 138 8.59 -13.15 7.06
CA THR A 138 7.87 -13.79 5.94
C THR A 138 7.16 -15.09 6.33
N ALA A 139 7.83 -15.95 7.12
CA ALA A 139 7.29 -17.24 7.56
C ALA A 139 6.00 -17.16 8.38
N ILE A 140 5.67 -15.99 8.93
CA ILE A 140 4.43 -15.75 9.68
C ILE A 140 3.62 -14.59 9.08
N ASN A 141 3.94 -14.14 7.86
CA ASN A 141 3.21 -13.09 7.17
C ASN A 141 2.04 -13.72 6.39
N PRO A 142 0.78 -13.57 6.84
CA PRO A 142 -0.38 -14.16 6.15
C PRO A 142 -0.59 -13.61 4.73
N ALA A 143 0.06 -12.51 4.36
CA ALA A 143 0.00 -11.97 3.01
C ALA A 143 0.94 -12.67 2.00
N ASP A 144 1.91 -13.49 2.44
CA ASP A 144 2.86 -14.17 1.54
C ASP A 144 2.17 -15.17 0.60
N GLY A 145 1.21 -15.96 1.10
CA GLY A 145 0.39 -16.84 0.24
C GLY A 145 -0.34 -16.07 -0.87
N PRO A 146 -1.20 -15.08 -0.52
CA PRO A 146 -1.90 -14.26 -1.52
C PRO A 146 -0.98 -13.54 -2.51
N SER A 147 0.22 -13.11 -2.09
CA SER A 147 1.19 -12.45 -2.99
C SER A 147 1.80 -13.41 -4.01
N ARG A 148 1.72 -14.72 -3.77
CA ARG A 148 2.16 -15.82 -4.63
C ARG A 148 1.03 -16.48 -5.42
N GLY A 149 -0.21 -16.02 -5.24
CA GLY A 149 -1.39 -16.60 -5.87
C GLY A 149 -2.00 -17.78 -5.11
N GLU A 150 -1.62 -17.98 -3.85
CA GLU A 150 -2.23 -18.96 -2.94
C GLU A 150 -3.31 -18.26 -2.12
N PHE A 151 -4.58 -18.57 -2.41
CA PHE A 151 -5.71 -17.84 -1.84
C PHE A 151 -6.30 -18.58 -0.63
N PRO A 152 -6.24 -17.99 0.58
CA PRO A 152 -6.85 -18.61 1.74
C PRO A 152 -8.39 -18.64 1.60
N PRO A 153 -9.06 -19.61 2.26
CA PRO A 153 -10.50 -19.56 2.39
C PRO A 153 -10.89 -18.33 3.22
N GLY A 154 -11.93 -17.60 2.80
CA GLY A 154 -12.40 -16.44 3.54
C GLY A 154 -13.06 -15.38 2.67
N PRO A 155 -13.64 -14.33 3.29
CA PRO A 155 -14.22 -13.23 2.54
C PRO A 155 -13.13 -12.40 1.87
N MET A 156 -13.47 -11.71 0.78
CA MET A 156 -12.57 -10.73 0.19
C MET A 156 -12.55 -9.43 1.02
N LEU A 157 -11.41 -8.74 0.99
CA LEU A 157 -11.30 -7.37 1.47
C LEU A 157 -12.15 -6.42 0.59
N PRO A 158 -12.57 -5.26 1.12
CA PRO A 158 -13.28 -4.25 0.35
C PRO A 158 -12.52 -3.84 -0.92
N THR A 159 -13.27 -3.49 -1.95
CA THR A 159 -12.71 -2.99 -3.20
C THR A 159 -12.31 -1.52 -3.04
N PHE A 160 -11.29 -1.10 -3.77
CA PHE A 160 -10.84 0.30 -3.82
C PHE A 160 -10.44 0.67 -5.25
N ASN A 161 -10.34 1.97 -5.52
CA ASN A 161 -9.87 2.46 -6.80
C ASN A 161 -8.34 2.30 -6.91
N ILE A 162 -7.88 1.38 -7.75
CA ILE A 162 -6.45 1.21 -8.02
C ILE A 162 -5.90 2.51 -8.65
N PRO A 163 -4.79 3.08 -8.13
CA PRO A 163 -4.19 4.27 -8.71
C PRO A 163 -3.89 4.11 -10.20
N ALA A 164 -4.30 5.08 -11.03
CA ALA A 164 -4.14 5.03 -12.48
C ALA A 164 -2.70 4.74 -12.97
N PRO A 165 -1.61 5.21 -12.30
CA PRO A 165 -0.25 4.86 -12.69
C PRO A 165 0.15 3.40 -12.41
N VAL A 166 -0.64 2.67 -11.62
CA VAL A 166 -0.38 1.29 -11.20
C VAL A 166 -1.29 0.32 -11.95
N GLN A 167 -2.54 0.72 -12.20
CA GLN A 167 -3.59 -0.09 -12.82
C GLN A 167 -3.17 -0.84 -14.11
N PRO A 168 -2.35 -0.29 -15.03
CA PRO A 168 -1.96 -1.01 -16.25
C PRO A 168 -1.11 -2.27 -16.00
N PHE A 169 -0.52 -2.41 -14.81
CA PHE A 169 0.48 -3.42 -14.50
C PHE A 169 -0.06 -4.59 -13.66
N LEU A 170 -1.34 -4.56 -13.30
CA LEU A 170 -1.93 -5.52 -12.38
C LEU A 170 -3.31 -5.97 -12.87
N ASP A 171 -3.66 -7.20 -12.55
CA ASP A 171 -5.02 -7.72 -12.56
C ASP A 171 -5.50 -7.94 -11.14
N ASP A 172 -6.69 -7.44 -10.84
CA ASP A 172 -7.34 -7.62 -9.56
C ASP A 172 -7.95 -9.02 -9.49
N VAL A 173 -7.33 -9.92 -8.70
CA VAL A 173 -7.70 -11.33 -8.66
C VAL A 173 -8.75 -11.54 -7.57
N ARG A 174 -9.91 -10.95 -7.79
CA ARG A 174 -11.13 -11.21 -7.02
C ARG A 174 -11.97 -12.21 -7.79
N GLY A 175 -11.70 -13.49 -7.55
CA GLY A 175 -12.57 -14.60 -7.98
C GLY A 175 -12.27 -15.15 -9.38
N ALA A 176 -11.27 -16.01 -9.46
CA ALA A 176 -11.49 -17.33 -10.03
C ALA A 176 -11.27 -18.32 -8.89
N GLN A 177 -12.33 -18.67 -8.15
CA GLN A 177 -12.30 -19.93 -7.41
C GLN A 177 -12.11 -21.02 -8.49
N PRO A 178 -11.12 -21.92 -8.39
CA PRO A 178 -11.17 -23.11 -9.23
C PRO A 178 -12.49 -23.80 -8.89
N SER A 179 -13.35 -23.96 -9.89
CA SER A 179 -14.53 -24.80 -9.78
C SER A 179 -14.12 -26.14 -9.20
N ALA A 180 -14.81 -26.54 -8.12
CA ALA A 180 -14.67 -27.83 -7.46
C ALA A 180 -14.77 -29.00 -8.45
#